data_AF-A0A1C4S4E1-F1
#
_entry.id   AF-A0A1C4S4E1-F1
#
_cell.length_a   1.000
_cell.length_b   1.000
_cell.length_c   1.000
_cell.angle_alpha   90.00
_cell.angle_beta   90.00
_cell.angle_gamma   90.00
#
_symmetry.space_group_name_H-M   'P 1'
#
loop_
_entity.id
_entity.type
_entity.pdbx_description
1 polymer ?
#
loop_
_entity_poly.entity_id
_entity_poly.type
_entity_poly.pdbx_seq_one_letter_code
_entity_poly.pdbx_strand_id
1 'polypeptide(L)'
;MLPLGHIGIRAERGEDRMSALTRDEQISLLTLWLISRSPLMMGGDLPTSPPETIDLLTHDEAPAVLWHGTGGREVLREGDLVLWTARDTDGGTRYAAVFSTSGAARRFHVPLGSIGARRQDRVRELWTRRDTPHDGHRLAVDLPAHGAALYRLGEERRQE
;
A
#
# COMPACT_ATOMS: atom_id res chain seq x y z
N MET A 1 -10.21 3.40 14.13
CA MET A 1 -10.40 1.98 13.76
C MET A 1 -10.58 1.89 12.27
N LEU A 2 -10.10 0.82 11.64
CA LEU A 2 -10.20 0.59 10.19
C LEU A 2 -11.65 0.20 9.84
N PRO A 3 -12.34 0.94 8.95
CA PRO A 3 -13.70 0.63 8.53
C PRO A 3 -13.69 -0.46 7.44
N LEU A 4 -13.11 -1.61 7.74
CA LEU A 4 -13.02 -2.76 6.84
C LEU A 4 -14.06 -3.81 7.22
N GLY A 5 -14.48 -4.64 6.26
CA GLY A 5 -15.33 -5.80 6.52
C GLY A 5 -16.75 -5.43 6.92
N HIS A 6 -17.36 -6.26 7.76
CA HIS A 6 -18.73 -6.07 8.26
C HIS A 6 -18.73 -5.18 9.50
N ILE A 7 -19.42 -4.05 9.46
CA ILE A 7 -19.37 -2.99 10.48
C ILE A 7 -20.77 -2.58 10.88
N GLY A 8 -20.95 -2.12 12.11
CA GLY A 8 -22.21 -1.52 12.55
C GLY A 8 -23.25 -2.47 13.15
N ILE A 9 -22.93 -3.76 13.34
CA ILE A 9 -23.85 -4.79 13.89
C ILE A 9 -24.59 -4.33 15.17
N ARG A 10 -23.95 -3.52 16.01
CA ARG A 10 -24.54 -2.91 17.23
C ARG A 10 -24.05 -1.48 17.46
N ALA A 11 -23.86 -0.71 16.40
CA ALA A 11 -23.39 0.67 16.55
C ALA A 11 -24.46 1.56 17.21
N GLU A 12 -24.04 2.46 18.10
CA GLU A 12 -24.92 3.52 18.64
C GLU A 12 -25.39 4.46 17.52
N ARG A 13 -24.55 4.67 16.50
CA ARG A 13 -24.82 5.50 15.33
C ARG A 13 -24.43 4.76 14.05
N GLY A 14 -25.34 4.77 13.08
CA GLY A 14 -25.20 4.04 11.82
C GLY A 14 -25.95 2.72 11.83
N GLU A 15 -26.00 2.09 10.67
CA GLU A 15 -26.68 0.81 10.45
C GLU A 15 -25.69 -0.31 10.21
N ASP A 16 -26.14 -1.54 10.43
CA ASP A 16 -25.40 -2.76 10.11
C ASP A 16 -25.14 -2.83 8.59
N ARG A 17 -23.87 -2.93 8.19
CA ARG A 17 -23.50 -2.84 6.78
C ARG A 17 -22.11 -3.39 6.51
N MET A 18 -21.89 -3.71 5.25
CA MET A 18 -20.54 -3.86 4.73
C MET A 18 -19.84 -2.49 4.60
N SER A 19 -18.50 -2.51 4.70
CA SER A 19 -17.68 -1.36 4.35
C SER A 19 -18.09 -0.82 2.98
N ALA A 20 -18.15 0.50 2.87
CA ALA A 20 -18.47 1.19 1.61
C ALA A 20 -17.24 1.35 0.72
N LEU A 21 -16.06 0.97 1.22
CA LEU A 21 -14.82 1.03 0.47
C LEU A 21 -14.77 -0.11 -0.54
N THR A 22 -14.52 0.24 -1.79
CA THR A 22 -14.15 -0.72 -2.84
C THR A 22 -12.86 -1.45 -2.46
N ARG A 23 -12.59 -2.58 -3.11
CA ARG A 23 -11.36 -3.35 -2.87
C ARG A 23 -10.10 -2.49 -3.01
N ASP A 24 -10.06 -1.66 -4.05
CA ASP A 24 -8.92 -0.80 -4.35
C ASP A 24 -8.76 0.30 -3.29
N GLU A 25 -9.86 0.87 -2.79
CA GLU A 25 -9.82 1.83 -1.70
C GLU A 25 -9.40 1.20 -0.35
N GLN A 26 -9.76 -0.06 -0.11
CA GLN A 26 -9.27 -0.81 1.07
C GLN A 26 -7.75 -1.01 0.99
N ILE A 27 -7.22 -1.36 -0.19
CA ILE A 27 -5.78 -1.46 -0.44
C ILE A 27 -5.11 -0.11 -0.25
N SER A 28 -5.68 0.98 -0.75
CA SER A 28 -5.17 2.34 -0.55
C SER A 28 -5.13 2.74 0.92
N LEU A 29 -6.20 2.46 1.67
CA LEU A 29 -6.27 2.69 3.11
C LEU A 29 -5.15 1.93 3.83
N LEU A 30 -5.06 0.62 3.60
CA LEU A 30 -4.04 -0.20 4.26
C LEU A 30 -2.63 0.21 3.87
N THR A 31 -2.39 0.51 2.59
CA THR A 31 -1.09 0.97 2.11
C THR A 31 -0.64 2.22 2.85
N LEU A 32 -1.53 3.20 3.02
CA LEU A 32 -1.22 4.41 3.79
C LEU A 32 -0.97 4.10 5.27
N TRP A 33 -1.79 3.25 5.90
CA TRP A 33 -1.60 2.86 7.30
C TRP A 33 -0.26 2.15 7.53
N LEU A 34 0.12 1.26 6.62
CA LEU A 34 1.38 0.52 6.69
C LEU A 34 2.58 1.45 6.55
N ILE A 35 2.63 2.28 5.49
CA ILE A 35 3.79 3.13 5.21
C ILE A 35 3.94 4.30 6.20
N SER A 36 2.84 4.78 6.77
CA SER A 36 2.84 5.78 7.84
C SER A 36 3.04 5.19 9.24
N ARG A 37 3.04 3.87 9.36
CA ARG A 37 3.12 3.11 10.63
C ARG A 37 2.00 3.42 11.62
N SER A 38 0.79 3.60 11.11
CA SER A 38 -0.40 3.79 11.92
C SER A 38 -0.83 2.46 12.59
N PRO A 39 -1.32 2.47 13.84
CA PRO A 39 -1.86 1.26 14.48
C PRO A 39 -2.99 0.60 13.66
N LEU A 40 -2.87 -0.70 13.42
CA LEU A 40 -3.87 -1.51 12.71
C LEU A 40 -4.95 -2.00 13.67
N MET A 41 -5.90 -1.12 14.01
CA MET A 41 -7.04 -1.47 14.85
C MET A 41 -8.25 -1.79 13.99
N MET A 42 -8.59 -3.07 13.83
CA MET A 42 -9.74 -3.52 13.07
C MET A 42 -11.06 -3.04 13.69
N GLY A 43 -11.94 -2.43 12.90
CA GLY A 43 -13.22 -1.90 13.36
C GLY A 43 -14.44 -2.77 13.02
N GLY A 44 -14.29 -3.74 12.12
CA GLY A 44 -15.35 -4.66 11.71
C GLY A 44 -15.32 -5.98 12.47
N ASP A 45 -16.45 -6.67 12.42
CA ASP A 45 -16.65 -8.00 12.98
C ASP A 45 -15.92 -9.04 12.13
N LEU A 46 -14.86 -9.63 12.67
CA LEU A 46 -14.01 -10.59 11.94
C LEU A 46 -14.78 -11.84 11.47
N PRO A 47 -15.64 -12.49 12.28
CA PRO A 47 -16.36 -13.70 11.86
C PRO A 47 -17.30 -13.51 10.68
N THR A 48 -17.93 -12.34 10.57
CA THR A 48 -18.89 -12.04 9.49
C THR A 48 -18.29 -11.21 8.36
N SER A 49 -17.02 -10.84 8.45
CA SER A 49 -16.32 -10.13 7.39
C SER A 49 -15.96 -11.07 6.23
N PRO A 50 -16.04 -10.60 4.97
CA PRO A 50 -15.69 -11.41 3.81
C PRO A 50 -14.23 -11.88 3.85
N PRO A 51 -13.94 -13.14 3.48
CA PRO A 51 -12.59 -13.70 3.49
C PRO A 51 -11.59 -12.85 2.71
N GLU A 52 -11.99 -12.30 1.56
CA GLU A 52 -11.13 -11.47 0.74
C GLU A 52 -10.65 -10.24 1.52
N THR A 53 -11.47 -9.63 2.38
CA THR A 53 -11.08 -8.48 3.21
C THR A 53 -10.07 -8.91 4.27
N ILE A 54 -10.29 -10.07 4.88
CA ILE A 54 -9.37 -10.64 5.85
C ILE A 54 -8.02 -10.96 5.22
N ASP A 55 -7.99 -11.41 3.97
CA ASP A 55 -6.76 -11.69 3.22
C ASP A 55 -5.84 -10.46 3.08
N LEU A 56 -6.39 -9.24 3.10
CA LEU A 56 -5.57 -8.02 3.12
C LEU A 56 -4.83 -7.83 4.44
N LEU A 57 -5.42 -8.28 5.55
CA LEU A 57 -4.86 -8.16 6.90
C LEU A 57 -3.85 -9.26 7.19
N THR A 58 -3.97 -10.41 6.53
CA THR A 58 -3.09 -11.58 6.68
C THR A 58 -2.01 -11.65 5.60
N HIS A 59 -1.84 -10.59 4.80
CA HIS A 59 -0.80 -10.52 3.80
C HIS A 59 0.59 -10.73 4.43
N ASP A 60 1.45 -11.52 3.79
CA ASP A 60 2.76 -11.91 4.29
C ASP A 60 3.85 -10.84 4.11
N GLU A 61 3.86 -10.16 2.96
CA GLU A 61 4.91 -9.17 2.66
C GLU A 61 4.58 -7.73 3.10
N ALA A 62 3.35 -7.25 2.91
CA ALA A 62 2.99 -5.84 3.15
C ALA A 62 3.16 -5.38 4.62
N PRO A 63 2.80 -6.17 5.65
CA PRO A 63 3.00 -5.79 7.04
C PRO A 63 4.46 -5.60 7.46
N ALA A 64 5.43 -6.13 6.71
CA ALA A 64 6.86 -5.87 6.97
C ALA A 64 7.18 -4.37 6.98
N VAL A 65 6.47 -3.57 6.17
CA VAL A 65 6.60 -2.11 6.14
C VAL A 65 6.21 -1.47 7.47
N LEU A 66 5.16 -1.99 8.12
CA LEU A 66 4.71 -1.49 9.43
C LEU A 66 5.70 -1.85 10.55
N TRP A 67 6.20 -3.09 10.53
CA TRP A 67 7.05 -3.63 11.60
C TRP A 67 8.49 -3.13 11.52
N HIS A 68 9.05 -3.08 10.32
CA HIS A 68 10.48 -2.78 10.09
C HIS A 68 10.72 -1.43 9.39
N GLY A 69 9.67 -0.76 8.94
CA GLY A 69 9.79 0.55 8.31
C GLY A 69 10.13 1.68 9.29
N THR A 70 10.75 2.74 8.78
CA THR A 70 10.97 4.00 9.49
C THR A 70 11.04 5.17 8.51
N GLY A 71 10.79 6.38 9.02
CA GLY A 71 10.88 7.62 8.25
C GLY A 71 9.87 7.74 7.10
N GLY A 72 8.68 7.14 7.28
CA GLY A 72 7.55 7.27 6.37
C GLY A 72 7.15 8.72 6.17
N ARG A 73 7.12 9.18 4.91
CA ARG A 73 6.74 10.56 4.56
C ARG A 73 6.16 10.66 3.16
N GLU A 74 5.25 11.61 2.97
CA GLU A 74 4.86 12.08 1.64
C GLU A 74 6.06 12.78 0.98
N VAL A 75 6.38 12.41 -0.25
CA VAL A 75 7.50 13.00 -1.01
C VAL A 75 7.04 13.86 -2.17
N LEU A 76 5.83 13.59 -2.69
CA LEU A 76 5.25 14.30 -3.81
C LEU A 76 3.72 14.20 -3.72
N ARG A 77 3.05 15.30 -4.03
CA ARG A 77 1.64 15.33 -4.40
C ARG A 77 1.50 16.24 -5.61
N GLU A 78 1.11 15.68 -6.75
CA GLU A 78 0.98 16.41 -8.01
C GLU A 78 -0.23 15.89 -8.80
N GLY A 79 -1.22 16.75 -9.03
CA GLY A 79 -2.49 16.33 -9.62
C GLY A 79 -3.12 15.19 -8.82
N ASP A 80 -3.38 14.07 -9.50
CA ASP A 80 -3.96 12.86 -8.89
C ASP A 80 -2.93 11.88 -8.34
N LEU A 81 -1.64 12.22 -8.38
CA LEU A 81 -0.55 11.36 -7.92
C LEU A 81 -0.09 11.77 -6.53
N VAL A 82 -0.06 10.81 -5.60
CA VAL A 82 0.61 10.98 -4.30
C VAL A 82 1.67 9.89 -4.15
N LEU A 83 2.86 10.29 -3.72
CA LEU A 83 3.98 9.39 -3.46
C LEU A 83 4.37 9.44 -1.99
N TRP A 84 4.56 8.27 -1.40
CA TRP A 84 5.13 8.11 -0.07
C TRP A 84 6.38 7.24 -0.14
N THR A 85 7.34 7.50 0.75
CA THR A 85 8.52 6.64 0.91
C THR A 85 8.76 6.34 2.37
N ALA A 86 9.33 5.16 2.62
CA ALA A 86 9.90 4.76 3.88
C ALA A 86 11.20 3.98 3.61
N ARG A 87 11.97 3.71 4.66
CA ARG A 87 13.13 2.81 4.59
C ARG A 87 13.01 1.76 5.67
N ASP A 88 13.64 0.63 5.46
CA ASP A 88 13.76 -0.38 6.50
C ASP A 88 14.81 0.04 7.54
N THR A 89 14.64 -0.44 8.77
CA THR A 89 15.62 -0.34 9.85
C THR A 89 16.95 -1.01 9.53
N ASP A 90 16.98 -2.00 8.64
CA ASP A 90 18.18 -2.72 8.20
C ASP A 90 19.11 -1.89 7.28
N GLY A 91 18.65 -0.73 6.78
CA GLY A 91 19.40 0.18 5.91
C GLY A 91 19.57 -0.27 4.46
N GLY A 92 19.26 -1.52 4.12
CA GLY A 92 19.38 -2.09 2.77
C GLY A 92 18.11 -1.96 1.95
N THR A 93 16.95 -2.05 2.61
CA THR A 93 15.63 -2.09 1.95
C THR A 93 14.94 -0.72 2.00
N ARG A 94 14.29 -0.34 0.90
CA ARG A 94 13.47 0.88 0.80
C ARG A 94 12.04 0.52 0.42
N TYR A 95 11.09 1.35 0.82
CA TYR A 95 9.69 1.19 0.53
C TYR A 95 9.13 2.42 -0.14
N ALA A 96 8.23 2.23 -1.10
CA ALA A 96 7.52 3.33 -1.74
C ALA A 96 6.05 2.96 -1.95
N ALA A 97 5.16 3.92 -1.73
CA ALA A 97 3.76 3.77 -2.07
C ALA A 97 3.36 4.82 -3.12
N VAL A 98 2.60 4.38 -4.12
CA VAL A 98 2.07 5.21 -5.19
C VAL A 98 0.55 5.17 -5.07
N PHE A 99 -0.08 6.33 -4.92
CA PHE A 99 -1.53 6.44 -4.79
C PHE A 99 -2.10 7.25 -5.96
N SER A 100 -3.26 6.81 -6.43
CA SER A 100 -4.13 7.55 -7.33
C SER A 100 -5.27 8.17 -6.53
N THR A 101 -5.48 9.48 -6.62
CA THR A 101 -6.71 10.13 -6.13
C THR A 101 -7.72 10.38 -7.25
N SER A 102 -7.45 9.85 -8.45
CA SER A 102 -8.34 9.94 -9.61
C SER A 102 -9.56 9.04 -9.43
N GLY A 103 -10.73 9.54 -9.83
CA GLY A 103 -11.97 8.75 -9.91
C GLY A 103 -12.03 7.78 -11.09
N ALA A 104 -10.97 7.68 -11.89
CA ALA A 104 -10.82 6.75 -13.00
C ALA A 104 -9.45 6.08 -12.99
N ALA A 105 -9.36 4.89 -13.61
CA ALA A 105 -8.10 4.19 -13.80
C ALA A 105 -7.10 5.04 -14.58
N ARG A 106 -5.84 5.05 -14.14
CA ARG A 106 -4.81 5.94 -14.67
C ARG A 106 -3.43 5.28 -14.63
N ARG A 107 -2.65 5.54 -15.68
CA ARG A 107 -1.22 5.21 -15.75
C ARG A 107 -0.38 6.38 -15.26
N PHE A 108 0.56 6.11 -14.36
CA PHE A 108 1.54 7.07 -13.85
C PHE A 108 2.95 6.65 -14.27
N HIS A 109 3.79 7.63 -14.61
CA HIS A 109 5.21 7.42 -14.93
C HIS A 109 6.06 8.08 -13.85
N VAL A 110 6.44 7.30 -12.84
CA VAL A 110 7.10 7.81 -11.63
C VAL A 110 8.61 7.70 -11.79
N PRO A 111 9.39 8.80 -11.67
CA PRO A 111 10.85 8.71 -11.67
C PRO A 111 11.35 7.83 -10.51
N LEU A 112 12.30 6.93 -10.77
CA LEU A 112 12.82 6.02 -9.73
C LEU A 112 13.40 6.80 -8.55
N GLY A 113 14.10 7.91 -8.81
CA GLY A 113 14.63 8.77 -7.76
C GLY A 113 13.55 9.36 -6.85
N SER A 114 12.34 9.64 -7.37
CA SER A 114 11.22 10.15 -6.59
C SER A 114 10.68 9.13 -5.58
N ILE A 115 10.80 7.83 -5.88
CA ILE A 115 10.41 6.74 -4.96
C ILE A 115 11.60 6.17 -4.17
N GLY A 116 12.78 6.76 -4.30
CA GLY A 116 13.99 6.29 -3.62
C GLY A 116 14.61 5.01 -4.21
N ALA A 117 14.19 4.61 -5.41
CA ALA A 117 14.75 3.48 -6.14
C ALA A 117 16.01 3.88 -6.92
N ARG A 118 16.96 2.95 -7.01
CA ARG A 118 18.18 3.06 -7.84
C ARG A 118 17.98 2.34 -9.16
N ARG A 119 18.87 2.58 -10.13
CA ARG A 119 18.78 1.96 -11.47
C ARG A 119 18.93 0.44 -11.46
N GLN A 120 19.65 -0.09 -10.47
CA GLN A 120 19.88 -1.52 -10.30
C GLN A 120 18.92 -2.17 -9.29
N ASP A 121 18.06 -1.40 -8.63
CA ASP A 121 17.16 -1.95 -7.61
C ASP A 121 16.12 -2.83 -8.30
N ARG A 122 15.83 -4.00 -7.72
CA ARG A 122 14.63 -4.75 -8.05
C ARG A 122 13.43 -4.08 -7.39
N VAL A 123 12.37 -3.88 -8.16
CA VAL A 123 11.11 -3.30 -7.69
C VAL A 123 10.07 -4.40 -7.57
N ARG A 124 9.65 -4.73 -6.35
CA ARG A 124 8.61 -5.73 -6.08
C ARG A 124 7.36 -5.06 -5.55
N GLU A 125 6.24 -5.24 -6.22
CA GLU A 125 4.92 -4.80 -5.75
C GLU A 125 4.39 -5.84 -4.75
N LEU A 126 4.07 -5.39 -3.54
CA LEU A 126 3.84 -6.25 -2.39
C LEU A 126 2.46 -6.90 -2.41
N TRP A 127 1.41 -6.19 -2.80
CA TRP A 127 0.04 -6.72 -2.79
C TRP A 127 -0.18 -7.82 -3.84
N THR A 128 0.45 -7.68 -4.99
CA THR A 128 0.39 -8.62 -6.11
C THR A 128 1.53 -9.62 -6.11
N ARG A 129 2.56 -9.40 -5.28
CA ARG A 129 3.78 -10.23 -5.16
C ARG A 129 4.55 -10.36 -6.47
N ARG A 130 4.46 -9.34 -7.33
CA ARG A 130 5.06 -9.32 -8.66
C ARG A 130 6.22 -8.35 -8.72
N ASP A 131 7.25 -8.76 -9.44
CA ASP A 131 8.30 -7.84 -9.81
C ASP A 131 7.80 -6.93 -10.91
N THR A 132 8.05 -5.63 -10.76
CA THR A 132 7.64 -4.62 -11.72
C THR A 132 8.87 -4.16 -12.50
N PRO A 133 8.92 -4.38 -13.83
CA PRO A 133 10.03 -3.90 -14.64
C PRO A 133 10.04 -2.37 -14.70
N HIS A 134 11.23 -1.80 -14.84
CA HIS A 134 11.45 -0.38 -15.06
C HIS A 134 12.56 -0.16 -16.10
N ASP A 135 12.58 1.02 -16.72
CA ASP A 135 13.54 1.36 -17.79
C ASP A 135 14.88 1.91 -17.24
N GLY A 136 15.11 1.79 -15.93
CA GLY A 136 16.25 2.37 -15.23
C GLY A 136 16.13 3.87 -14.89
N HIS A 137 15.03 4.53 -15.30
CA HIS A 137 14.77 5.94 -15.04
C HIS A 137 13.39 6.17 -14.41
N ARG A 138 12.38 5.44 -14.87
CA ARG A 138 10.97 5.58 -14.48
C ARG A 138 10.33 4.20 -14.30
N LEU A 139 9.40 4.15 -13.36
CA LEU A 139 8.47 3.06 -13.15
C LEU A 139 7.11 3.44 -13.76
N ALA A 140 6.57 2.58 -14.62
CA ALA A 140 5.20 2.72 -15.08
C ALA A 140 4.27 1.99 -14.11
N VAL A 141 3.25 2.69 -13.60
CA VAL A 141 2.31 2.15 -12.62
C VAL A 141 0.89 2.36 -13.13
N ASP A 142 0.17 1.27 -13.35
CA ASP A 142 -1.25 1.29 -13.68
C ASP A 142 -2.06 1.13 -12.39
N LEU A 143 -2.83 2.16 -12.03
CA LEU A 143 -3.69 2.14 -10.84
C LEU A 143 -5.17 2.25 -11.23
N PRO A 144 -6.07 1.50 -10.56
CA PRO A 144 -7.50 1.72 -10.67
C PRO A 144 -7.91 3.06 -10.05
N ALA A 145 -9.19 3.43 -10.19
CA ALA A 145 -9.76 4.57 -9.49
C ALA A 145 -9.52 4.44 -7.99
N HIS A 146 -9.00 5.50 -7.37
CA HIS A 146 -8.64 5.54 -5.94
C HIS A 146 -7.65 4.44 -5.48
N GLY A 147 -6.96 3.76 -6.40
CA GLY A 147 -6.07 2.65 -6.11
C GLY A 147 -4.69 3.06 -5.60
N ALA A 148 -3.96 2.08 -5.08
CA ALA A 148 -2.59 2.25 -4.65
C ALA A 148 -1.74 1.00 -4.95
N ALA A 149 -0.43 1.21 -5.03
CA ALA A 149 0.57 0.14 -5.08
C ALA A 149 1.64 0.38 -4.02
N LEU A 150 2.13 -0.70 -3.41
CA LEU A 150 3.16 -0.66 -2.38
C LEU A 150 4.37 -1.47 -2.85
N TYR A 151 5.52 -0.83 -2.88
CA TYR A 151 6.75 -1.40 -3.44
C TYR A 151 7.81 -1.62 -2.37
N ARG A 152 8.49 -2.77 -2.45
CA ARG A 152 9.81 -3.00 -1.85
C ARG A 152 10.89 -2.80 -2.91
N LEU A 153 11.90 -2.06 -2.53
CA LEU A 153 13.01 -1.64 -3.39
C LEU A 153 14.33 -2.11 -2.75
N GLY A 154 15.18 -2.76 -3.52
CA GLY A 154 16.49 -3.17 -3.05
C GLY A 154 17.17 -4.13 -4.00
N GLU A 155 18.43 -4.44 -3.70
CA GLU A 155 19.16 -5.49 -4.40
C GLU A 155 18.67 -6.86 -3.95
N GLU A 156 18.76 -7.85 -4.84
CA GLU A 156 18.37 -9.21 -4.54
C GLU A 156 19.30 -9.75 -3.45
N ARG A 157 18.77 -9.91 -2.22
CA ARG A 157 19.50 -10.64 -1.20
C ARG A 157 19.58 -12.08 -1.67
N ARG A 158 20.78 -12.54 -2.05
CA ARG A 158 21.09 -13.97 -2.05
C ARG A 158 20.82 -14.44 -0.62
N GLN A 159 19.77 -15.22 -0.45
CA GLN A 159 19.58 -15.97 0.78
C GLN A 159 20.69 -17.03 0.78
N GLU A 160 21.65 -16.88 1.69
CA GLU A 160 22.58 -17.95 2.08
C GLU A 160 21.84 -18.99 2.94
#